data_AF-A0A2A9DV28-F1
#
_entry.id   AF-A0A2A9DV28-F1
#
_cell.length_a   1.000
_cell.length_b   1.000
_cell.length_c   1.000
_cell.angle_alpha   90.00
_cell.angle_beta   90.00
_cell.angle_gamma   90.00
#
_symmetry.space_group_name_H-M   'P 1'
#
loop_
_entity.id
_entity.type
_entity.pdbx_description
1 polymer ?
#
loop_
_entity_poly.entity_id
_entity_poly.type
_entity_poly.pdbx_seq_one_letter_code
_entity_poly.pdbx_strand_id
1 'polypeptide(L)'
;MEFRLPLGEWVEAFSDFVTNTFAGLFDVIAAIFGGFYDGVDWLLATPPFWVIMIILAVAGFFARGWVFAVGTVVGLLLILSVNQWDNAMDTLALTLVAAAIAVIIAIPVGIWAARSDTASKVIRPILDFLQTMPAFVYLIPAIFLFSVGVVPGVVATILFAVAPGVRLTELGIRGVDTEVVEAGHAFGASPRRILMQIQLPLARPSIMAGVNQVIMLSLSMVVIASMVGAPGLGKPIISALQSINIGLGFEAGLSVVILAILLDRLTATLGGDHKKKRAKPAASASDTSQNASDDAEETTEAGQKRAAAADVS
;
A
#
# COMPACT_ATOMS: atom_id res chain seq x y z
N MET A 1 -35.81 23.01 26.06
CA MET A 1 -34.40 23.44 26.15
C MET A 1 -33.57 22.35 25.50
N GLU A 2 -33.10 22.57 24.28
CA GLU A 2 -32.15 21.65 23.64
C GLU A 2 -30.78 21.89 24.28
N PHE A 3 -30.32 20.93 25.07
CA PHE A 3 -28.96 20.94 25.59
C PHE A 3 -28.00 20.75 24.40
N ARG A 4 -27.38 21.86 23.95
CA ARG A 4 -26.38 21.86 22.88
C ARG A 4 -25.04 22.26 23.46
N LEU A 5 -24.10 21.32 23.47
CA LEU A 5 -22.70 21.64 23.78
C LEU A 5 -22.13 22.51 22.65
N PRO A 6 -21.47 23.65 22.95
CA PRO A 6 -20.89 24.56 21.96
C PRO A 6 -19.53 24.03 21.45
N LEU A 7 -19.47 22.76 21.06
CA LEU A 7 -18.23 22.12 20.58
C LEU A 7 -17.66 22.83 19.35
N GLY A 8 -18.52 23.38 18.49
CA GLY A 8 -18.09 24.15 17.31
C GLY A 8 -17.25 25.38 17.69
N GLU A 9 -17.74 26.20 18.62
CA GLU A 9 -17.04 27.40 19.09
C GLU A 9 -15.70 27.07 19.75
N TRP A 10 -15.65 25.96 20.51
CA TRP A 10 -14.40 25.50 21.12
C TRP A 10 -13.38 25.02 20.09
N VAL A 11 -13.82 24.27 19.08
CA VAL A 11 -12.95 23.81 18.00
C VAL A 11 -12.46 24.99 17.15
N GLU A 12 -13.32 25.97 16.88
CA GLU A 12 -12.97 27.19 16.15
C GLU A 12 -11.93 28.01 16.92
N ALA A 13 -12.19 28.34 18.19
CA ALA A 13 -11.24 29.07 19.03
C ALA A 13 -9.90 28.34 19.20
N PHE A 14 -9.93 27.01 19.33
CA PHE A 14 -8.71 26.21 19.38
C PHE A 14 -7.96 26.21 18.03
N SER A 15 -8.69 26.10 16.92
CA SER A 15 -8.11 26.12 15.57
C SER A 15 -7.44 27.47 15.31
N ASP A 16 -8.11 28.58 15.63
CA ASP A 16 -7.57 29.93 15.51
C ASP A 16 -6.34 30.14 16.39
N PHE A 17 -6.36 29.62 17.60
CA PHE A 17 -5.18 29.66 18.46
C PHE A 17 -4.00 28.92 17.83
N VAL A 18 -4.23 27.71 17.30
CA VAL A 18 -3.19 26.88 16.67
C VAL A 18 -2.66 27.52 15.40
N THR A 19 -3.54 27.99 14.49
CA THR A 19 -3.13 28.61 13.23
C THR A 19 -2.35 29.90 13.47
N ASN A 20 -2.79 30.75 14.39
CA ASN A 20 -2.09 32.01 14.68
C ASN A 20 -0.77 31.78 15.43
N THR A 21 -0.71 30.80 16.33
CA THR A 21 0.51 30.52 17.12
C THR A 21 1.57 29.83 16.28
N PHE A 22 1.17 28.92 15.38
CA PHE A 22 2.07 28.08 14.59
C PHE A 22 2.09 28.44 13.10
N ALA A 23 1.61 29.63 12.70
CA ALA A 23 1.53 30.07 11.31
C ALA A 23 2.83 29.82 10.53
N GLY A 24 3.96 30.31 11.05
CA GLY A 24 5.25 30.14 10.38
C GLY A 24 5.70 28.68 10.24
N LEU A 25 5.29 27.79 11.15
CA LEU A 25 5.54 26.35 11.01
C LEU A 25 4.68 25.75 9.90
N PHE A 26 3.39 26.11 9.83
CA PHE A 26 2.50 25.66 8.76
C PHE A 26 2.92 26.17 7.39
N ASP A 27 3.40 27.42 7.30
CA ASP A 27 3.95 27.97 6.07
C ASP A 27 5.17 27.18 5.59
N VAL A 28 6.08 26.81 6.50
CA VAL A 28 7.23 25.97 6.17
C VAL A 28 6.79 24.58 5.70
N ILE A 29 5.83 23.95 6.38
CA ILE A 29 5.29 22.65 5.97
C ILE A 29 4.63 22.76 4.59
N ALA A 30 3.82 23.80 4.36
CA ALA A 30 3.15 24.05 3.09
C ALA A 30 4.16 24.25 1.96
N ALA A 31 5.22 25.02 2.20
CA ALA A 31 6.30 25.23 1.23
C ALA A 31 7.05 23.93 0.92
N ILE A 32 7.30 23.07 1.91
CA ILE A 32 7.95 21.77 1.71
C ILE A 32 7.04 20.82 0.92
N PHE A 33 5.78 20.70 1.31
CA PHE A 33 4.85 19.75 0.69
C PHE A 33 4.47 20.20 -0.72
N GLY A 34 4.21 21.50 -0.90
CA GLY A 34 4.00 22.13 -2.20
C GLY A 34 5.24 21.99 -3.08
N GLY A 35 6.42 22.30 -2.56
CA GLY A 35 7.67 22.17 -3.33
C GLY A 35 8.00 20.73 -3.75
N PHE A 36 7.68 19.73 -2.92
CA PHE A 36 7.79 18.33 -3.33
C PHE A 36 6.79 17.96 -4.41
N TYR A 37 5.54 18.41 -4.28
CA TYR A 37 4.54 18.23 -5.32
C TYR A 37 5.01 18.88 -6.63
N ASP A 38 5.35 20.16 -6.62
CA ASP A 38 5.78 20.91 -7.81
C ASP A 38 7.02 20.28 -8.45
N GLY A 39 7.96 19.78 -7.64
CA GLY A 39 9.16 19.11 -8.14
C GLY A 39 8.86 17.77 -8.82
N VAL A 40 7.96 16.96 -8.26
CA VAL A 40 7.56 15.68 -8.86
C VAL A 40 6.67 15.91 -10.07
N ASP A 41 5.73 16.85 -9.98
CA ASP A 41 4.87 17.25 -11.09
C ASP A 41 5.70 17.77 -12.26
N TRP A 42 6.65 18.68 -12.02
CA TRP A 42 7.55 19.17 -13.05
C TRP A 42 8.30 18.03 -13.76
N LEU A 43 8.75 17.02 -13.01
CA LEU A 43 9.43 15.84 -13.58
C LEU A 43 8.51 14.96 -14.43
N LEU A 44 7.22 14.89 -14.11
CA LEU A 44 6.24 14.03 -14.78
C LEU A 44 5.48 14.73 -15.91
N ALA A 45 5.17 16.01 -15.78
CA ALA A 45 4.32 16.78 -16.70
C ALA A 45 5.12 17.57 -17.74
N THR A 46 6.34 18.03 -17.41
CA THR A 46 7.15 18.85 -18.34
C THR A 46 7.71 18.04 -19.52
N PRO A 47 8.26 16.82 -19.32
CA PRO A 47 8.77 16.05 -20.44
C PRO A 47 7.66 15.65 -21.42
N PRO A 48 7.96 15.52 -22.71
CA PRO A 48 7.01 14.98 -23.67
C PRO A 48 6.47 13.61 -23.21
N PHE A 49 5.17 13.36 -23.44
CA PHE A 49 4.49 12.15 -22.94
C PHE A 49 5.22 10.84 -23.25
N TRP A 50 5.87 10.75 -24.41
CA TRP A 50 6.60 9.55 -24.84
C TRP A 50 7.84 9.28 -23.98
N VAL A 51 8.49 10.30 -23.42
CA VAL A 51 9.64 10.15 -22.50
C VAL A 51 9.18 9.44 -21.23
N ILE A 52 8.13 9.96 -20.60
CA ILE A 52 7.57 9.40 -19.36
C ILE A 52 7.03 8.00 -19.60
N MET A 53 6.36 7.78 -20.73
CA MET A 53 5.88 6.47 -21.12
C MET A 53 7.00 5.44 -21.24
N ILE A 54 8.13 5.80 -21.87
CA ILE A 54 9.31 4.93 -21.95
C ILE A 54 9.88 4.67 -20.55
N ILE A 55 10.02 5.69 -19.71
CA ILE A 55 10.53 5.54 -18.34
C ILE A 55 9.67 4.56 -17.53
N LEU A 56 8.35 4.75 -17.55
CA LEU A 56 7.41 3.88 -16.82
C LEU A 56 7.37 2.47 -17.42
N ALA A 57 7.48 2.32 -18.75
CA ALA A 57 7.54 1.01 -19.40
C ALA A 57 8.83 0.27 -19.06
N VAL A 58 9.98 0.96 -19.02
CA VAL A 58 11.27 0.40 -18.60
C VAL A 58 11.22 -0.01 -17.12
N ALA A 59 10.68 0.84 -16.26
CA ALA A 59 10.44 0.48 -14.85
C ALA A 59 9.55 -0.76 -14.74
N GLY A 60 8.48 -0.83 -15.53
CA GLY A 60 7.60 -2.00 -15.61
C GLY A 60 8.30 -3.26 -16.13
N PHE A 61 9.19 -3.12 -17.11
CA PHE A 61 9.99 -4.22 -17.64
C PHE A 61 10.86 -4.84 -16.54
N PHE A 62 11.56 -4.01 -15.77
CA PHE A 62 12.39 -4.50 -14.65
C PHE A 62 11.58 -5.06 -13.50
N ALA A 63 10.37 -4.54 -13.27
CA ALA A 63 9.49 -5.03 -12.22
C ALA A 63 8.86 -6.40 -12.55
N ARG A 64 8.20 -6.53 -13.70
CA ARG A 64 7.33 -7.68 -14.03
C ARG A 64 7.58 -8.29 -15.41
N GLY A 65 8.61 -7.85 -16.12
CA GLY A 65 8.97 -8.34 -17.45
C GLY A 65 8.20 -7.66 -18.58
N TRP A 66 8.45 -8.14 -19.81
CA TRP A 66 8.01 -7.48 -21.05
C TRP A 66 6.48 -7.37 -21.20
N VAL A 67 5.70 -8.35 -20.72
CA VAL A 67 4.24 -8.33 -20.84
C VAL A 67 3.66 -7.13 -20.08
N PHE A 68 4.17 -6.88 -18.88
CA PHE A 68 3.74 -5.74 -18.09
C PHE A 68 4.21 -4.42 -18.71
N ALA A 69 5.45 -4.36 -19.21
CA ALA A 69 5.94 -3.17 -19.92
C ALA A 69 5.07 -2.78 -21.12
N VAL A 70 4.68 -3.75 -21.95
CA VAL A 70 3.75 -3.51 -23.08
C VAL A 70 2.38 -3.08 -22.56
N GLY A 71 1.87 -3.72 -21.50
CA GLY A 71 0.63 -3.32 -20.84
C GLY A 71 0.67 -1.89 -20.31
N THR A 72 1.79 -1.46 -19.73
CA THR A 72 2.02 -0.08 -19.29
C THR A 72 1.95 0.90 -20.46
N VAL A 73 2.63 0.61 -21.58
CA VAL A 73 2.57 1.46 -22.78
C VAL A 73 1.14 1.57 -23.30
N VAL A 74 0.43 0.44 -23.43
CA VAL A 74 -0.96 0.42 -23.91
C VAL A 74 -1.88 1.20 -22.98
N GLY A 75 -1.77 1.02 -21.67
CA GLY A 75 -2.57 1.75 -20.69
C GLY A 75 -2.30 3.25 -20.73
N LEU A 76 -1.03 3.66 -20.79
CA LEU A 76 -0.65 5.07 -20.87
C LEU A 76 -1.08 5.72 -22.20
N LEU A 77 -1.01 4.99 -23.32
CA LEU A 77 -1.55 5.45 -24.59
C LEU A 77 -3.06 5.62 -24.55
N LEU A 78 -3.77 4.75 -23.82
CA LEU A 78 -5.20 4.89 -23.62
C LEU A 78 -5.52 6.17 -22.86
N ILE A 79 -4.84 6.44 -21.74
CA ILE A 79 -4.99 7.70 -20.97
C ILE A 79 -4.75 8.92 -21.86
N LEU A 80 -3.72 8.88 -22.70
CA LEU A 80 -3.43 9.93 -23.66
C LEU A 80 -4.56 10.09 -24.69
N SER A 81 -5.09 8.99 -25.22
CA SER A 81 -6.15 9.01 -26.24
C SER A 81 -7.47 9.60 -25.74
N VAL A 82 -7.75 9.52 -24.44
CA VAL A 82 -8.95 10.10 -23.80
C VAL A 82 -8.68 11.48 -23.21
N ASN A 83 -7.55 12.11 -23.54
CA ASN A 83 -7.16 13.45 -23.08
C ASN A 83 -7.13 13.60 -21.55
N GLN A 84 -6.68 12.55 -20.85
CA GLN A 84 -6.55 12.55 -19.37
C GLN A 84 -5.08 12.51 -18.92
N TRP A 85 -4.13 12.80 -19.82
CA TRP A 85 -2.70 12.72 -19.54
C TRP A 85 -2.27 13.64 -18.39
N ASP A 86 -2.56 14.94 -18.48
CA ASP A 86 -2.14 15.91 -17.47
C ASP A 86 -2.74 15.59 -16.10
N ASN A 87 -4.05 15.30 -16.08
CA ASN A 87 -4.73 14.86 -14.87
C ASN A 87 -4.10 13.59 -14.26
N ALA A 88 -3.66 12.65 -15.10
CA ALA A 88 -3.01 11.42 -14.65
C ALA A 88 -1.62 11.70 -14.07
N MET A 89 -0.85 12.63 -14.64
CA MET A 89 0.47 13.01 -14.12
C MET A 89 0.34 13.77 -12.79
N ASP A 90 -0.58 14.72 -12.68
CA ASP A 90 -0.91 15.40 -11.42
C ASP A 90 -1.28 14.39 -10.32
N THR A 91 -2.12 13.41 -10.67
CA THR A 91 -2.56 12.34 -9.77
C THR A 91 -1.39 11.50 -9.30
N LEU A 92 -0.52 11.11 -10.23
CA LEU A 92 0.65 10.32 -9.95
C LEU A 92 1.62 11.11 -9.04
N ALA A 93 1.84 12.39 -9.32
CA ALA A 93 2.68 13.27 -8.51
C ALA A 93 2.17 13.38 -7.07
N LEU A 94 0.89 13.72 -6.88
CA LEU A 94 0.27 13.83 -5.57
C LEU A 94 0.33 12.50 -4.81
N THR A 95 0.03 11.39 -5.48
CA THR A 95 0.06 10.04 -4.89
C THR A 95 1.47 9.67 -4.43
N LEU A 96 2.49 9.90 -5.27
CA LEU A 96 3.88 9.58 -4.95
C LEU A 96 4.40 10.41 -3.78
N VAL A 97 4.11 11.72 -3.75
CA VAL A 97 4.52 12.62 -2.67
C VAL A 97 3.85 12.23 -1.36
N ALA A 98 2.52 12.07 -1.36
CA ALA A 98 1.79 11.67 -0.16
C ALA A 98 2.24 10.30 0.36
N ALA A 99 2.39 9.32 -0.52
CA ALA A 99 2.84 7.98 -0.14
C ALA A 99 4.28 7.99 0.39
N ALA A 100 5.20 8.73 -0.24
CA ALA A 100 6.58 8.83 0.21
C ALA A 100 6.67 9.43 1.63
N ILE A 101 5.97 10.54 1.87
CA ILE A 101 5.94 11.19 3.18
C ILE A 101 5.28 10.25 4.21
N ALA A 102 4.15 9.63 3.86
CA ALA A 102 3.47 8.68 4.73
C ALA A 102 4.35 7.48 5.09
N VAL A 103 5.13 6.94 4.15
CA VAL A 103 6.09 5.85 4.42
C VAL A 103 7.24 6.31 5.32
N ILE A 104 7.78 7.51 5.09
CA ILE A 104 8.83 8.12 5.93
C ILE A 104 8.34 8.28 7.37
N ILE A 105 7.05 8.53 7.60
CA ILE A 105 6.45 8.60 8.93
C ILE A 105 6.13 7.19 9.47
N ALA A 106 5.50 6.36 8.63
CA ALA A 106 4.94 5.09 9.03
C ALA A 106 6.00 4.10 9.53
N ILE A 107 7.14 4.01 8.85
CA ILE A 107 8.19 3.04 9.19
C ILE A 107 8.82 3.38 10.55
N PRO A 108 9.32 4.60 10.83
CA PRO A 108 9.85 4.95 12.15
C PRO A 108 8.84 4.80 13.27
N VAL A 109 7.59 5.24 13.08
CA VAL A 109 6.53 5.11 14.09
C VAL A 109 6.21 3.63 14.34
N GLY A 110 6.17 2.80 13.30
CA GLY A 110 5.98 1.36 13.41
C GLY A 110 7.13 0.66 14.13
N ILE A 111 8.38 1.05 13.86
CA ILE A 111 9.56 0.57 14.59
C ILE A 111 9.46 0.96 16.08
N TRP A 112 9.04 2.18 16.37
CA TRP A 112 8.89 2.64 17.75
C TRP A 112 7.80 1.86 18.50
N ALA A 113 6.64 1.66 17.86
CA ALA A 113 5.55 0.82 18.40
C ALA A 113 5.99 -0.64 18.58
N ALA A 114 6.83 -1.18 17.70
CA ALA A 114 7.34 -2.54 17.82
C ALA A 114 8.25 -2.72 19.04
N ARG A 115 9.04 -1.69 19.37
CA ARG A 115 10.04 -1.75 20.46
C ARG A 115 9.49 -1.40 21.83
N SER A 116 8.34 -0.75 21.92
CA SER A 116 7.74 -0.33 23.19
C SER A 116 6.27 -0.69 23.25
N ASP A 117 5.91 -1.56 24.19
CA ASP A 117 4.50 -1.91 24.44
C ASP A 117 3.67 -0.69 24.87
N THR A 118 4.28 0.26 25.59
CA THR A 118 3.63 1.52 25.96
C THR A 118 3.37 2.37 24.72
N ALA A 119 4.37 2.54 23.83
CA ALA A 119 4.18 3.27 22.58
C ALA A 119 3.08 2.62 21.73
N SER A 120 3.10 1.29 21.59
CA SER A 120 2.07 0.53 20.87
C SER A 120 0.65 0.78 21.43
N LYS A 121 0.48 0.73 22.75
CA LYS A 121 -0.82 0.99 23.42
C LYS A 121 -1.35 2.41 23.18
N VAL A 122 -0.48 3.40 23.00
CA VAL A 122 -0.87 4.80 22.72
C VAL A 122 -1.10 5.03 21.22
N ILE A 123 -0.24 4.49 20.37
CA ILE A 123 -0.30 4.70 18.92
C ILE A 123 -1.53 4.00 18.32
N ARG A 124 -1.85 2.77 18.73
CA ARG A 124 -2.95 1.98 18.14
C ARG A 124 -4.29 2.72 18.13
N PRO A 125 -4.80 3.29 19.24
CA PRO A 125 -6.02 4.07 19.23
C PRO A 125 -6.00 5.27 18.27
N ILE A 126 -4.84 5.93 18.12
CA ILE A 126 -4.69 7.03 17.17
C ILE A 126 -4.82 6.52 15.74
N LEU A 127 -4.17 5.40 15.40
CA LEU A 127 -4.30 4.79 14.08
C LEU A 127 -5.73 4.30 13.81
N ASP A 128 -6.40 3.72 14.81
CA ASP A 128 -7.78 3.27 14.70
C ASP A 128 -8.72 4.47 14.46
N PHE A 129 -8.49 5.59 15.14
CA PHE A 129 -9.18 6.85 14.87
C PHE A 129 -8.92 7.35 13.44
N LEU A 130 -7.66 7.35 13.01
CA LEU A 130 -7.25 7.75 11.65
C LEU A 130 -7.84 6.86 10.54
N GLN A 131 -8.23 5.61 10.82
CA GLN A 131 -8.88 4.73 9.85
C GLN A 131 -10.40 4.76 9.90
N THR A 132 -10.98 5.13 11.05
CA THR A 132 -12.43 5.07 11.27
C THR A 132 -13.15 6.38 10.98
N MET A 133 -12.48 7.54 11.06
CA MET A 133 -13.14 8.78 10.65
C MET A 133 -13.36 8.80 9.13
N PRO A 134 -14.50 9.33 8.68
CA PRO A 134 -14.73 9.56 7.25
C PRO A 134 -13.67 10.46 6.64
N ALA A 135 -13.25 10.13 5.42
CA ALA A 135 -12.19 10.84 4.71
C ALA A 135 -12.41 12.37 4.61
N PHE A 136 -13.66 12.83 4.44
CA PHE A 136 -14.00 14.26 4.38
C PHE A 136 -13.73 15.01 5.69
N VAL A 137 -13.74 14.33 6.84
CA VAL A 137 -13.49 14.96 8.14
C VAL A 137 -12.04 15.43 8.24
N TYR A 138 -11.08 14.73 7.62
CA TYR A 138 -9.67 15.16 7.58
C TYR A 138 -9.45 16.43 6.77
N LEU A 139 -10.30 16.67 5.78
CA LEU A 139 -10.15 17.81 4.88
C LEU A 139 -10.44 19.13 5.59
N ILE A 140 -11.38 19.15 6.55
CA ILE A 140 -11.77 20.37 7.27
C ILE A 140 -10.56 21.02 7.96
N PRO A 141 -9.87 20.36 8.91
CA PRO A 141 -8.71 20.98 9.56
C PRO A 141 -7.56 21.21 8.57
N ALA A 142 -7.39 20.37 7.55
CA ALA A 142 -6.35 20.57 6.55
C ALA A 142 -6.55 21.86 5.74
N ILE A 143 -7.79 22.17 5.32
CA ILE A 143 -8.11 23.42 4.62
C ILE A 143 -7.92 24.61 5.55
N PHE A 144 -8.36 24.52 6.80
CA PHE A 144 -8.17 25.63 7.76
C PHE A 144 -6.70 25.96 7.99
N LEU A 145 -5.82 24.95 8.03
CA LEU A 145 -4.39 25.13 8.27
C LEU A 145 -3.60 25.53 7.03
N PHE A 146 -3.97 25.02 5.84
CA PHE A 146 -3.15 25.12 4.63
C PHE A 146 -3.83 25.81 3.45
N SER A 147 -5.05 26.31 3.63
CA SER A 147 -5.93 26.80 2.57
C SER A 147 -6.25 25.73 1.51
N VAL A 148 -7.11 26.08 0.56
CA VAL A 148 -7.49 25.22 -0.58
C VAL A 148 -6.29 25.03 -1.51
N GLY A 149 -6.00 23.79 -1.94
CA GLY A 149 -4.91 23.49 -2.86
C GLY A 149 -4.37 22.06 -2.75
N VAL A 150 -3.11 21.89 -3.16
CA VAL A 150 -2.43 20.58 -3.18
C VAL A 150 -2.10 20.10 -1.77
N VAL A 151 -1.55 20.99 -0.94
CA VAL A 151 -1.08 20.70 0.42
C VAL A 151 -2.15 20.05 1.31
N PRO A 152 -3.38 20.58 1.45
CA PRO A 152 -4.40 19.90 2.26
C PRO A 152 -4.76 18.51 1.72
N GLY A 153 -4.74 18.32 0.39
CA GLY A 153 -4.96 17.02 -0.24
C GLY A 153 -3.86 16.02 0.12
N VAL A 154 -2.60 16.43 0.08
CA VAL A 154 -1.44 15.62 0.51
C VAL A 154 -1.54 15.27 1.99
N VAL A 155 -1.84 16.24 2.85
CA VAL A 155 -1.98 16.03 4.31
C VAL A 155 -3.09 15.03 4.63
N ALA A 156 -4.29 15.21 4.08
CA ALA A 156 -5.40 14.29 4.31
C ALA A 156 -5.09 12.88 3.81
N THR A 157 -4.39 12.77 2.68
CA THR A 157 -3.93 11.50 2.12
C THR A 157 -2.93 10.81 3.04
N ILE A 158 -1.95 11.54 3.59
CA ILE A 158 -0.98 11.01 4.56
C ILE A 158 -1.70 10.48 5.80
N LEU A 159 -2.61 11.28 6.38
CA LEU A 159 -3.33 10.90 7.60
C LEU A 159 -4.15 9.62 7.41
N PHE A 160 -4.78 9.47 6.25
CA PHE A 160 -5.55 8.28 5.92
C PHE A 160 -4.66 7.05 5.64
N ALA A 161 -3.55 7.25 4.91
CA ALA A 161 -2.72 6.16 4.41
C ALA A 161 -1.64 5.68 5.40
N VAL A 162 -1.26 6.46 6.40
CA VAL A 162 -0.14 6.14 7.32
C VAL A 162 -0.42 4.89 8.18
N ALA A 163 -1.68 4.69 8.57
CA ALA A 163 -2.07 3.69 9.55
C ALA A 163 -1.73 2.23 9.19
N PRO A 164 -2.03 1.69 7.99
CA PRO A 164 -1.60 0.35 7.63
C PRO A 164 -0.08 0.21 7.56
N GLY A 165 0.65 1.25 7.15
CA GLY A 165 2.11 1.24 7.10
C GLY A 165 2.73 1.07 8.49
N VAL A 166 2.24 1.81 9.49
CA VAL A 166 2.67 1.69 10.88
C VAL A 166 2.36 0.29 11.41
N ARG A 167 1.13 -0.18 11.20
CA ARG A 167 0.64 -1.46 11.74
C ARG A 167 1.40 -2.66 11.17
N LEU A 168 1.62 -2.68 9.86
CA LEU A 168 2.36 -3.76 9.20
C LEU A 168 3.86 -3.70 9.54
N THR A 169 4.43 -2.52 9.75
CA THR A 169 5.80 -2.40 10.26
C THR A 169 5.91 -2.94 11.69
N GLU A 170 4.98 -2.57 12.58
CA GLU A 170 4.94 -3.06 13.96
C GLU A 170 4.80 -4.59 13.99
N LEU A 171 3.82 -5.12 13.26
CA LEU A 171 3.55 -6.56 13.19
C LEU A 171 4.74 -7.32 12.61
N GLY A 172 5.36 -6.80 11.54
CA GLY A 172 6.52 -7.42 10.91
C GLY A 172 7.69 -7.58 11.87
N ILE A 173 8.01 -6.55 12.66
CA ILE A 173 9.13 -6.57 13.60
C ILE A 173 8.83 -7.45 14.81
N ARG A 174 7.61 -7.37 15.36
CA ARG A 174 7.18 -8.21 16.49
C ARG A 174 6.98 -9.68 16.10
N GLY A 175 6.71 -9.95 14.83
CA GLY A 175 6.52 -11.31 14.30
C GLY A 175 7.81 -12.05 13.95
N VAL A 176 8.98 -11.44 14.17
CA VAL A 176 10.27 -12.11 14.01
C VAL A 176 10.44 -13.13 15.14
N ASP A 177 10.87 -14.33 14.78
CA ASP A 177 11.07 -15.44 15.72
C ASP A 177 11.99 -15.05 16.87
N THR A 178 11.49 -15.24 18.10
CA THR A 178 12.20 -14.94 19.33
C THR A 178 13.50 -15.72 19.45
N GLU A 179 13.57 -16.97 18.96
CA GLU A 179 14.79 -17.79 19.01
C GLU A 179 15.93 -17.14 18.21
N VAL A 180 15.62 -16.53 17.07
CA VAL A 180 16.60 -15.84 16.23
C VAL A 180 17.09 -14.55 16.91
N VAL A 181 16.21 -13.87 17.63
CA VAL A 181 16.55 -12.68 18.42
C VAL A 181 17.41 -13.03 19.64
N GLU A 182 17.05 -14.08 20.37
CA GLU A 182 17.80 -14.60 21.52
C GLU A 182 19.18 -15.12 21.12
N ALA A 183 19.29 -15.79 19.96
CA ALA A 183 20.58 -16.17 19.41
C ALA A 183 21.46 -14.93 19.15
N GLY A 184 20.90 -13.87 18.56
CA GLY A 184 21.61 -12.60 18.39
C GLY A 184 22.13 -12.01 19.71
N HIS A 185 21.32 -12.07 20.77
CA HIS A 185 21.75 -11.68 22.12
C HIS A 185 22.86 -12.58 22.67
N ALA A 186 22.77 -13.91 22.50
CA ALA A 186 23.77 -14.86 22.94
C ALA A 186 25.14 -14.65 22.26
N PHE A 187 25.14 -14.20 21.00
CA PHE A 187 26.36 -13.79 20.26
C PHE A 187 26.83 -12.36 20.57
N GLY A 188 26.23 -11.68 21.56
CA GLY A 188 26.66 -10.36 22.01
C GLY A 188 26.24 -9.20 21.10
N ALA A 189 25.23 -9.38 20.24
CA ALA A 189 24.71 -8.29 19.42
C ALA A 189 23.94 -7.28 20.28
N SER A 190 24.24 -5.99 20.10
CA SER A 190 23.48 -4.92 20.78
C SER A 190 22.06 -4.83 20.22
N PRO A 191 21.08 -4.30 20.98
CA PRO A 191 19.68 -4.18 20.51
C PRO A 191 19.54 -3.43 19.18
N ARG A 192 20.42 -2.45 18.92
CA ARG A 192 20.46 -1.73 17.64
C ARG A 192 20.95 -2.62 16.50
N ARG A 193 21.94 -3.48 16.74
CA ARG A 193 22.41 -4.46 15.74
C ARG A 193 21.34 -5.52 15.47
N ILE A 194 20.69 -6.03 16.51
CA ILE A 194 19.57 -6.98 16.38
C ILE A 194 18.46 -6.38 15.52
N LEU A 195 18.04 -5.14 15.81
CA LEU A 195 17.02 -4.47 15.00
C LEU A 195 17.45 -4.34 13.54
N MET A 196 18.64 -3.78 13.28
CA MET A 196 19.09 -3.45 11.93
C MET A 196 19.50 -4.66 11.08
N GLN A 197 20.04 -5.71 11.71
CA GLN A 197 20.66 -6.84 11.00
C GLN A 197 19.84 -8.13 11.09
N ILE A 198 18.88 -8.23 12.02
CA ILE A 198 18.04 -9.41 12.20
C ILE A 198 16.57 -9.04 11.94
N GLN A 199 16.01 -8.14 12.76
CA GLN A 199 14.57 -7.91 12.72
C GLN A 199 14.12 -7.18 11.45
N LEU A 200 14.76 -6.08 11.05
CA LEU A 200 14.36 -5.34 9.84
C LEU A 200 14.49 -6.17 8.55
N PRO A 201 15.58 -6.93 8.32
CA PRO A 201 15.65 -7.82 7.17
C PRO A 201 14.55 -8.88 7.15
N LEU A 202 14.25 -9.51 8.29
CA LEU A 202 13.21 -10.55 8.40
C LEU A 202 11.78 -9.96 8.31
N ALA A 203 11.59 -8.74 8.81
CA ALA A 203 10.32 -8.02 8.76
C ALA A 203 10.04 -7.36 7.40
N ARG A 204 11.04 -7.27 6.52
CA ARG A 204 10.97 -6.57 5.23
C ARG A 204 9.72 -6.90 4.42
N PRO A 205 9.30 -8.17 4.24
CA PRO A 205 8.10 -8.48 3.46
C PRO A 205 6.83 -7.83 4.04
N SER A 206 6.71 -7.80 5.37
CA SER A 206 5.57 -7.18 6.05
C SER A 206 5.62 -5.66 5.95
N ILE A 207 6.80 -5.04 6.16
CA ILE A 207 6.99 -3.59 5.99
C ILE A 207 6.63 -3.18 4.55
N MET A 208 7.07 -3.94 3.56
CA MET A 208 6.78 -3.67 2.15
C MET A 208 5.32 -3.88 1.78
N ALA A 209 4.63 -4.84 2.40
CA ALA A 209 3.18 -4.94 2.29
C ALA A 209 2.50 -3.68 2.87
N GLY A 210 3.03 -3.14 3.96
CA GLY A 210 2.62 -1.85 4.53
C GLY A 210 2.78 -0.70 3.56
N VAL A 211 3.97 -0.55 2.97
CA VAL A 211 4.26 0.45 1.93
C VAL A 211 3.30 0.33 0.75
N ASN A 212 3.01 -0.88 0.29
CA ASN A 212 2.04 -1.10 -0.78
C ASN A 212 0.65 -0.61 -0.38
N GLN A 213 0.19 -0.89 0.84
CA GLN A 213 -1.09 -0.37 1.32
C GLN A 213 -1.10 1.16 1.42
N VAL A 214 0.01 1.78 1.86
CA VAL A 214 0.13 3.24 1.88
C VAL A 214 -0.06 3.82 0.48
N ILE A 215 0.61 3.26 -0.53
CA ILE A 215 0.50 3.73 -1.93
C ILE A 215 -0.91 3.54 -2.47
N MET A 216 -1.51 2.35 -2.26
CA MET A 216 -2.85 2.03 -2.75
C MET A 216 -3.95 2.90 -2.10
N LEU A 217 -3.85 3.16 -0.80
CA LEU A 217 -4.76 4.08 -0.12
C LEU A 217 -4.52 5.52 -0.54
N SER A 218 -3.27 5.90 -0.81
CA SER A 218 -2.96 7.26 -1.28
C SER A 218 -3.64 7.55 -2.61
N LEU A 219 -3.59 6.60 -3.55
CA LEU A 219 -4.29 6.72 -4.83
C LEU A 219 -5.82 6.74 -4.66
N SER A 220 -6.35 5.92 -3.75
CA SER A 220 -7.79 5.90 -3.44
C SER A 220 -8.31 7.25 -2.95
N MET A 221 -7.45 8.06 -2.32
CA MET A 221 -7.80 9.36 -1.77
C MET A 221 -7.85 10.50 -2.81
N VAL A 222 -7.42 10.27 -4.05
CA VAL A 222 -7.27 11.32 -5.08
C VAL A 222 -8.58 12.06 -5.37
N VAL A 223 -9.69 11.34 -5.45
CA VAL A 223 -11.02 11.95 -5.70
C VAL A 223 -11.38 12.89 -4.54
N ILE A 224 -11.09 12.48 -3.31
CA ILE A 224 -11.42 13.26 -2.11
C ILE A 224 -10.47 14.45 -1.98
N ALA A 225 -9.18 14.29 -2.25
CA ALA A 225 -8.22 15.38 -2.30
C ALA A 225 -8.61 16.45 -3.35
N SER A 226 -9.21 16.05 -4.47
CA SER A 226 -9.67 17.00 -5.49
C SER A 226 -10.83 17.89 -5.04
N MET A 227 -11.60 17.47 -4.03
CA MET A 227 -12.68 18.30 -3.45
C MET A 227 -12.14 19.51 -2.69
N VAL A 228 -10.86 19.51 -2.32
CA VAL A 228 -10.18 20.65 -1.67
C VAL A 228 -9.21 21.38 -2.58
N GLY A 229 -9.38 21.23 -3.90
CA GLY A 229 -8.63 21.98 -4.91
C GLY A 229 -7.36 21.28 -5.39
N ALA A 230 -7.01 20.09 -4.88
CA ALA A 230 -5.89 19.33 -5.43
C ALA A 230 -6.15 18.96 -6.91
N PRO A 231 -5.14 19.04 -7.78
CA PRO A 231 -5.26 18.74 -9.20
C PRO A 231 -5.32 17.22 -9.46
N GLY A 232 -5.50 16.86 -10.73
CA GLY A 232 -5.56 15.46 -11.16
C GLY A 232 -6.96 14.91 -11.44
N LEU A 233 -7.02 13.58 -11.61
CA LEU A 233 -8.16 12.82 -12.13
C LEU A 233 -9.41 12.91 -11.26
N GLY A 234 -9.29 13.31 -9.99
CA GLY A 234 -10.46 13.52 -9.15
C GLY A 234 -11.34 14.68 -9.63
N LYS A 235 -10.76 15.74 -10.22
CA LYS A 235 -11.52 16.88 -10.77
C LYS A 235 -12.49 16.50 -11.88
N PRO A 236 -12.08 15.81 -12.97
CA PRO A 236 -13.01 15.38 -14.00
C PRO A 236 -14.01 14.35 -13.49
N ILE A 237 -13.66 13.50 -12.51
CA ILE A 237 -14.60 12.57 -11.86
C ILE A 237 -15.70 13.34 -11.11
N ILE A 238 -15.34 14.32 -10.28
CA ILE A 238 -16.32 15.15 -9.55
C ILE A 238 -17.19 15.92 -10.54
N SER A 239 -16.58 16.52 -11.57
CA SER A 239 -17.30 17.27 -12.61
C SER A 239 -18.28 16.39 -13.38
N ALA A 240 -17.88 15.16 -13.71
CA ALA A 240 -18.73 14.17 -14.36
C ALA A 240 -19.93 13.78 -13.48
N LEU A 241 -19.74 13.62 -12.18
CA LEU A 241 -20.83 13.31 -11.24
C LEU A 241 -21.81 14.49 -11.12
N GLN A 242 -21.30 15.71 -11.00
CA GLN A 242 -22.13 16.92 -10.85
C GLN A 242 -22.92 17.24 -12.12
N SER A 243 -22.34 16.98 -13.30
CA SER A 243 -22.98 17.23 -14.60
C SER A 243 -23.68 16.00 -15.20
N ILE A 244 -23.63 14.84 -14.53
CA ILE A 244 -24.13 13.55 -15.02
C ILE A 244 -23.52 13.19 -16.39
N ASN A 245 -22.24 13.50 -16.58
CA ASN A 245 -21.48 13.18 -17.79
C ASN A 245 -20.79 11.82 -17.66
N ILE A 246 -21.49 10.77 -18.10
CA ILE A 246 -21.01 9.38 -18.02
C ILE A 246 -19.72 9.18 -18.81
N GLY A 247 -19.57 9.84 -19.97
CA GLY A 247 -18.38 9.71 -20.83
C GLY A 247 -17.13 10.19 -20.11
N LEU A 248 -17.15 11.43 -19.62
CA LEU A 248 -16.03 12.01 -18.86
C LEU A 248 -15.71 11.19 -17.59
N GLY A 249 -16.75 10.74 -16.88
CA GLY A 249 -16.60 9.93 -15.68
C GLY A 249 -15.93 8.58 -15.97
N PHE A 250 -16.27 7.94 -17.09
CA PHE A 250 -15.65 6.69 -17.51
C PHE A 250 -14.20 6.88 -17.97
N GLU A 251 -13.91 7.90 -18.78
CA GLU A 251 -12.55 8.21 -19.24
C GLU A 251 -11.60 8.50 -18.08
N ALA A 252 -12.02 9.34 -17.14
CA ALA A 252 -11.24 9.67 -15.95
C ALA A 252 -11.13 8.47 -14.98
N GLY A 253 -12.22 7.74 -14.75
CA GLY A 253 -12.23 6.55 -13.90
C GLY A 253 -11.34 5.43 -14.43
N LEU A 254 -11.39 5.15 -15.74
CA LEU A 254 -10.52 4.19 -16.39
C LEU A 254 -9.03 4.60 -16.28
N SER A 255 -8.75 5.89 -16.38
CA SER A 255 -7.39 6.43 -16.18
C SER A 255 -6.89 6.18 -14.75
N VAL A 256 -7.73 6.37 -13.72
CA VAL A 256 -7.38 6.03 -12.33
C VAL A 256 -7.10 4.54 -12.18
N VAL A 257 -7.92 3.67 -12.78
CA VAL A 257 -7.71 2.21 -12.72
C VAL A 257 -6.38 1.81 -13.37
N ILE A 258 -6.03 2.42 -14.50
CA ILE A 258 -4.75 2.15 -15.18
C ILE A 258 -3.58 2.56 -14.28
N LEU A 259 -3.63 3.75 -13.66
CA LEU A 259 -2.61 4.17 -12.69
C LEU A 259 -2.55 3.24 -11.47
N ALA A 260 -3.70 2.77 -10.98
CA ALA A 260 -3.76 1.83 -9.85
C ALA A 260 -3.07 0.51 -10.18
N ILE A 261 -3.35 -0.06 -11.35
CA ILE A 261 -2.70 -1.28 -11.81
C ILE A 261 -1.20 -1.04 -12.00
N LEU A 262 -0.80 0.10 -12.55
CA LEU A 262 0.61 0.46 -12.73
C LEU A 262 1.33 0.49 -11.38
N LEU A 263 0.79 1.24 -10.40
CA LEU A 263 1.37 1.42 -9.08
C LEU A 263 1.40 0.13 -8.26
N ASP A 264 0.31 -0.65 -8.23
CA ASP A 264 0.26 -1.96 -7.55
C ASP A 264 1.38 -2.88 -8.04
N ARG A 265 1.52 -2.98 -9.37
CA ARG A 265 2.45 -3.91 -10.00
C ARG A 265 3.91 -3.48 -9.86
N LEU A 266 4.19 -2.17 -9.92
CA LEU A 266 5.53 -1.63 -9.67
C LEU A 266 5.94 -1.77 -8.20
N THR A 267 4.97 -1.73 -7.28
CA THR A 267 5.26 -1.79 -5.84
C THR A 267 5.35 -3.23 -5.32
N ALA A 268 4.56 -4.16 -5.88
CA ALA A 268 4.54 -5.57 -5.48
C ALA A 268 5.92 -6.25 -5.54
N THR A 269 6.81 -5.81 -6.43
CA THR A 269 8.16 -6.38 -6.58
C THR A 269 9.08 -6.08 -5.42
N LEU A 270 8.82 -5.00 -4.68
CA LEU A 270 9.64 -4.59 -3.54
C LEU A 270 9.42 -5.51 -2.32
N GLY A 271 8.26 -6.16 -2.23
CA GLY A 271 7.87 -7.06 -1.14
C GLY A 271 8.49 -8.46 -1.19
N GLY A 272 9.19 -8.79 -2.27
CA GLY A 272 9.76 -10.11 -2.48
C GLY A 272 8.66 -11.17 -2.56
N ASP A 273 8.17 -11.43 -3.77
CA ASP A 273 7.41 -12.65 -4.04
C ASP A 273 8.34 -13.85 -3.79
N HIS A 274 8.48 -14.26 -2.52
CA HIS A 274 8.77 -15.63 -2.20
C HIS A 274 7.54 -16.41 -2.64
N LYS A 275 7.49 -16.73 -3.93
CA LYS A 275 6.92 -17.98 -4.40
C LYS A 275 7.45 -19.03 -3.44
N LYS A 276 6.66 -19.39 -2.43
CA LYS A 276 6.72 -20.71 -1.82
C LYS A 276 6.67 -21.63 -3.03
N LYS A 277 7.83 -22.15 -3.46
CA LYS A 277 7.85 -23.39 -4.22
C LYS A 277 7.02 -24.30 -3.34
N ARG A 278 5.79 -24.60 -3.77
CA ARG A 278 4.98 -25.67 -3.17
C ARG A 278 5.96 -26.83 -3.13
N ALA A 279 6.48 -27.14 -1.96
CA ALA A 279 7.18 -28.38 -1.76
C ALA A 279 6.17 -29.41 -2.25
N LYS A 280 6.55 -30.15 -3.30
CA LYS A 280 5.80 -31.31 -3.75
C LYS A 280 5.43 -32.06 -2.46
N PRO A 281 4.16 -32.38 -2.19
CA PRO A 281 3.84 -33.18 -1.03
C PRO A 281 4.74 -34.41 -1.12
N ALA A 282 5.62 -34.59 -0.14
CA ALA A 282 6.30 -35.86 -0.01
C ALA A 282 5.17 -36.90 0.03
N ALA A 283 5.20 -37.85 -0.90
CA ALA A 283 4.20 -38.91 -0.98
C ALA A 283 3.97 -39.42 0.45
N SER A 284 2.73 -39.29 0.94
CA SER A 284 2.40 -39.70 2.28
C SER A 284 2.70 -41.19 2.39
N ALA A 285 3.25 -41.60 3.53
CA ALA A 285 3.55 -42.98 3.86
C ALA A 285 2.31 -43.92 3.87
N SER A 286 1.13 -43.42 3.47
CA SER A 286 -0.11 -44.17 3.25
C SER A 286 -0.15 -44.89 1.91
N ASP A 287 0.49 -44.35 0.84
CA ASP A 287 0.47 -44.98 -0.49
C ASP A 287 1.34 -46.26 -0.52
N THR A 288 2.44 -46.27 0.23
CA THR A 288 3.32 -47.46 0.31
C THR A 288 2.67 -48.61 1.06
N SER A 289 1.81 -48.33 2.05
CA SER A 289 1.06 -49.37 2.78
C SER A 289 -0.10 -49.94 1.98
N GLN A 290 -0.75 -49.13 1.13
CA GLN A 290 -1.86 -49.58 0.28
C GLN A 290 -1.38 -50.38 -0.93
N ASN A 291 -0.30 -49.97 -1.60
CA ASN A 291 0.27 -50.79 -2.68
C ASN A 291 0.83 -52.13 -2.16
N ALA A 292 1.40 -52.15 -0.95
CA ALA A 292 1.92 -53.40 -0.38
C ALA A 292 0.81 -54.37 0.07
N SER A 293 -0.38 -53.87 0.45
CA SER A 293 -1.53 -54.73 0.74
C SER A 293 -2.17 -55.28 -0.55
N ASP A 294 -2.29 -54.44 -1.59
CA ASP A 294 -2.91 -54.84 -2.85
C ASP A 294 -2.04 -55.88 -3.59
N ASP A 295 -0.72 -55.70 -3.61
CA ASP A 295 0.22 -56.68 -4.20
C ASP A 295 0.22 -58.03 -3.44
N ALA A 296 -0.04 -58.01 -2.12
CA ALA A 296 -0.13 -59.22 -1.30
C ALA A 296 -1.46 -59.98 -1.50
N GLU A 297 -2.56 -59.26 -1.71
CA GLU A 297 -3.86 -59.87 -2.04
C GLU A 297 -3.85 -60.48 -3.45
N GLU A 298 -3.26 -59.80 -4.44
CA GLU A 298 -3.22 -60.28 -5.83
C GLU A 298 -2.34 -61.54 -5.99
N THR A 299 -1.22 -61.61 -5.26
CA THR A 299 -0.36 -62.81 -5.23
C THR A 299 -1.01 -63.99 -4.52
N THR A 300 -1.84 -63.75 -3.50
CA THR A 300 -2.59 -64.79 -2.79
C THR A 300 -3.72 -65.35 -3.65
N GLU A 301 -4.48 -64.50 -4.35
CA GLU A 301 -5.52 -64.94 -5.30
C GLU A 301 -4.93 -65.73 -6.48
N ALA A 302 -3.79 -65.29 -7.03
CA ALA A 302 -3.12 -65.99 -8.12
C ALA A 302 -2.60 -67.38 -7.69
N GLY A 303 -2.13 -67.50 -6.44
CA GLY A 303 -1.75 -68.78 -5.84
C GLY A 303 -2.93 -69.74 -5.64
N GLN A 304 -4.07 -69.23 -5.15
CA GLN A 304 -5.29 -70.03 -4.94
C GLN A 304 -5.91 -70.49 -6.27
N LYS A 305 -5.93 -69.65 -7.31
CA LYS A 305 -6.41 -70.04 -8.65
C LYS A 305 -5.53 -71.10 -9.30
N ARG A 306 -4.21 -71.07 -9.07
CA ARG A 306 -3.29 -72.13 -9.55
C ARG A 306 -3.45 -73.44 -8.79
N ALA A 307 -3.69 -73.40 -7.48
CA ALA A 307 -3.95 -74.60 -6.69
C ALA A 307 -5.29 -75.27 -7.07
N ALA A 308 -6.34 -74.48 -7.28
CA ALA A 308 -7.65 -74.99 -7.72
C ALA A 308 -7.64 -75.59 -9.13
N ALA A 309 -6.74 -75.15 -10.01
CA ALA A 309 -6.57 -75.71 -11.35
C ALA A 309 -5.80 -77.05 -11.37
N ALA A 310 -5.04 -77.36 -10.31
CA ALA A 310 -4.27 -78.60 -10.20
C ALA A 310 -5.07 -79.78 -9.63
N ASP A 311 -6.19 -79.52 -8.93
CA ASP A 311 -7.07 -80.54 -8.33
C ASP A 311 -8.18 -81.04 -9.29
N VAL A 312 -8.20 -80.58 -10.55
CA VAL A 312 -9.19 -80.97 -11.58
C VAL A 312 -8.51 -81.66 -12.78
N SER A 313 -7.34 -82.29 -12.57
CA SER A 313 -6.64 -83.09 -13.58
C SER A 313 -6.30 -84.48 -13.06
#